data_AF-A0A8K0PZ07-F1
#
_entry.id   AF-A0A8K0PZ07-F1
#
_cell.length_a   1.000
_cell.length_b   1.000
_cell.length_c   1.000
_cell.angle_alpha   90.00
_cell.angle_beta   90.00
_cell.angle_gamma   90.00
#
_symmetry.space_group_name_H-M   'P 1'
#
loop_
_entity.id
_entity.type
_entity.pdbx_description
1 polymer ?
#
loop_
_entity_poly.entity_id
_entity_poly.type
_entity_poly.pdbx_seq_one_letter_code
_entity_poly.pdbx_strand_id
1 'polypeptide(L)' 'ICLELFGDLDSVRRLKCEHVFHRQCIDPWFQRRHFNCPLCKSVYVAQPERSP' A
#
# COMPACT_ATOMS: atom_id res chain seq x y z
N ILE A 1 -4.29 2.76 7.94
CA ILE A 1 -3.25 1.75 8.24
C ILE A 1 -3.40 1.37 9.69
N CYS A 2 -3.44 0.07 9.97
CA CYS A 2 -3.55 -0.49 11.31
C CYS A 2 -2.15 -0.68 11.93
N LEU A 3 -2.05 -0.57 13.25
CA LEU A 3 -0.82 -0.81 14.04
C LEU A 3 -0.82 -2.18 14.72
N GLU A 4 -1.68 -3.07 14.24
CA GLU A 4 -1.85 -4.42 14.79
C GLU A 4 -0.76 -5.36 14.26
N LEU A 5 -0.44 -6.37 15.04
CA LEU A 5 0.47 -7.45 14.64
C LEU A 5 -0.16 -8.29 13.55
N PHE A 6 0.66 -8.85 12.67
CA PHE A 6 0.20 -9.83 11.68
C PHE A 6 -0.09 -11.17 12.37
N GLY A 7 -1.29 -11.72 12.15
CA GLY A 7 -1.66 -13.08 12.48
C GLY A 7 -1.51 -14.04 11.29
N ASP A 8 -1.54 -15.34 11.56
CA ASP A 8 -1.33 -16.39 10.54
C ASP A 8 -2.38 -16.40 9.43
N LEU A 9 -3.59 -15.88 9.71
CA LEU A 9 -4.71 -15.82 8.77
C LEU A 9 -4.81 -14.46 8.05
N ASP A 10 -3.91 -13.53 8.37
CA ASP A 10 -3.99 -12.20 7.81
C ASP A 10 -3.54 -12.16 6.36
N SER A 11 -4.42 -11.61 5.53
CA SER A 11 -4.10 -11.35 4.13
C SER A 11 -3.26 -10.08 4.04
N VAL A 12 -2.01 -10.22 3.62
CA VAL A 12 -1.06 -9.09 3.50
C VAL A 12 -0.74 -8.75 2.04
N ARG A 13 -0.21 -7.55 1.83
CA ARG A 13 0.33 -7.07 0.55
C ARG A 13 1.68 -6.41 0.80
N ARG A 14 2.69 -6.89 0.07
CA ARG A 14 4.03 -6.28 -0.02
C ARG A 14 4.04 -5.25 -1.15
N LEU A 15 4.55 -4.06 -0.88
CA LEU A 15 4.76 -3.02 -1.90
C LEU A 15 6.15 -3.16 -2.53
N LYS A 16 6.42 -2.45 -3.64
CA LYS A 16 7.75 -2.42 -4.29
C LYS A 16 8.87 -1.88 -3.41
N CYS A 17 8.53 -1.06 -2.42
CA CYS A 17 9.45 -0.56 -1.40
C CYS A 17 9.63 -1.56 -0.23
N GLU A 18 9.21 -2.81 -0.42
CA GLU A 18 9.36 -3.94 0.50
C GLU A 18 8.55 -3.87 1.80
N HIS A 19 7.88 -2.75 2.07
CA HIS A 19 6.96 -2.63 3.19
C HIS A 19 5.70 -3.48 3.00
N VAL A 20 5.28 -4.13 4.08
CA VAL A 20 4.13 -5.06 4.12
C VAL A 20 3.01 -4.44 4.94
N PHE A 21 1.77 -4.58 4.44
CA PHE A 21 0.57 -4.09 5.12
C PHE A 21 -0.56 -5.11 4.98
N HIS A 22 -1.51 -5.14 5.93
CA HIS A 22 -2.77 -5.85 5.75
C HIS A 22 -3.48 -5.36 4.49
N ARG A 23 -3.98 -6.28 3.65
CA ARG A 23 -4.76 -5.97 2.44
C ARG A 23 -5.95 -5.08 2.79
N GLN A 24 -6.65 -5.42 3.88
CA GLN A 24 -7.77 -4.64 4.40
C GLN A 24 -7.39 -3.21 4.80
N CYS A 25 -6.12 -2.99 5.20
CA CYS A 25 -5.64 -1.66 5.58
C CYS A 25 -5.08 -0.86 4.37
N ILE A 26 -4.46 -1.53 3.39
CA ILE A 26 -3.77 -0.86 2.27
C ILE A 26 -4.62 -0.74 1.00
N ASP A 27 -5.57 -1.65 0.75
CA ASP A 27 -6.43 -1.57 -0.44
C ASP A 27 -7.36 -0.32 -0.36
N PRO A 28 -8.01 0.02 0.77
CA PRO A 28 -8.77 1.27 0.90
C PRO A 28 -7.90 2.53 0.80
N TRP A 29 -6.61 2.44 1.18
CA TRP A 29 -5.65 3.53 1.03
C TRP A 29 -5.46 3.88 -0.46
N PHE A 30 -5.28 2.87 -1.30
CA PHE A 30 -5.20 3.06 -2.76
C PHE A 30 -6.53 3.54 -3.37
N GLN A 31 -7.68 3.02 -2.90
CA GLN A 31 -9.00 3.47 -3.37
C GLN A 31 -9.25 4.95 -3.10
N ARG A 32 -8.68 5.50 -2.01
CA ARG A 32 -8.71 6.94 -1.68
C ARG A 32 -7.70 7.77 -2.50
N ARG A 33 -7.15 7.22 -3.58
CA ARG A 33 -6.16 7.84 -4.48
C ARG A 33 -4.80 8.13 -3.82
N HIS A 34 -4.45 7.45 -2.72
CA HIS A 34 -3.12 7.53 -2.15
C HIS A 34 -2.22 6.43 -2.72
N PHE A 35 -1.46 6.76 -3.77
CA PHE A 35 -0.58 5.80 -4.45
C PHE A 35 0.83 5.71 -3.85
N ASN A 36 1.02 6.05 -2.59
CA ASN A 36 2.31 6.05 -1.91
C ASN A 36 2.33 5.09 -0.72
N CYS A 37 3.52 4.62 -0.37
CA CYS A 37 3.76 3.85 0.83
C CYS A 37 3.46 4.70 2.07
N PRO A 38 2.62 4.24 3.01
CA PRO A 38 2.34 4.97 4.24
C PRO A 38 3.60 5.26 5.09
N LEU A 39 4.59 4.35 5.05
CA LEU A 39 5.81 4.43 5.86
C LEU A 39 6.89 5.29 5.20
N CYS A 40 7.34 4.93 3.99
CA CYS A 40 8.47 5.60 3.33
C CYS A 40 8.09 6.56 2.20
N LYS A 41 6.78 6.71 1.91
CA LYS A 41 6.24 7.57 0.85
C LYS A 41 6.64 7.20 -0.58
N SER A 42 7.35 6.10 -0.80
CA SER A 42 7.65 5.58 -2.15
C SER A 42 6.37 5.28 -2.93
N VAL A 43 6.31 5.68 -4.19
CA VAL A 43 5.11 5.55 -5.01
C VAL A 43 4.94 4.09 -5.49
N TYR A 44 3.72 3.57 -5.34
CA TYR A 44 3.33 2.21 -5.71
C TYR A 44 3.23 2.02 -7.23
N VAL A 45 2.84 3.08 -7.93
CA VAL A 45 2.82 3.16 -9.40
C VAL A 45 3.70 4.33 -9.84
N ALA A 46 4.67 4.09 -10.72
CA ALA A 46 5.00 5.16 -11.67
C ALA A 46 3.65 5.47 -12.33
N GLN A 47 3.10 6.66 -12.10
CA GLN A 47 1.94 7.10 -12.88
C GLN A 47 2.32 6.80 -14.35
N PRO A 48 1.50 6.09 -15.15
CA PRO A 48 1.65 6.28 -16.58
C PRO A 48 1.51 7.79 -16.73
N GLU A 49 2.57 8.42 -17.21
CA GLU A 49 2.62 9.86 -17.44
C GLU A 49 1.25 10.25 -18.01
N ARG A 50 0.65 11.32 -17.48
CA ARG A 50 -0.51 11.96 -18.11
C ARG A 50 -0.19 12.02 -19.61
N SER A 51 -0.77 11.12 -20.40
CA SER A 51 -0.74 11.25 -21.84
C SER A 51 -1.37 12.61 -22.14
N PRO A 52 -0.68 13.48 -22.90
CA PRO A 52 -1.19 14.80 -23.23
C PRO A 52 -2.57 14.75 -23.91
#